data_AF-A0A7V2E8X3-F1
#
_entry.id   AF-A0A7V2E8X3-F1
#
_cell.length_a   1.000
_cell.length_b   1.000
_cell.length_c   1.000
_cell.angle_alpha   90.00
_cell.angle_beta   90.00
_cell.angle_gamma   90.00
#
_symmetry.space_group_name_H-M   'P 1'
#
loop_
_entity.id
_entity.type
_entity.pdbx_description
1 polymer ?
#
loop_
_entity_poly.entity_id
_entity_poly.type
_entity_poly.pdbx_seq_one_letter_code
_entity_poly.pdbx_strand_id
1 'polypeptide(L)'
;MRTRRTDARLLAALLTVSLLAPLALAQTKAEPPSIAAVRKKLQTRISVDFKDTRLEDCLNEIKSQVDGLNFYRGTGVSNNLTITFQAKDQTVDAVLRGMFKGRGLGYVIHRATKPGDRYDGWVQIVQGDVFGEVDPPLEEKPTRTTEKPSKPDDKPATKPTPKTKPDDTDKQERAARATLNFAKEQLAQNDVASAREALELLLKKYPNTKAAEEAKQLLEKLKK
;
A
#
# COMPACT_ATOMS: atom_id res chain seq x y z
N MET A 1 18.49 84.82 26.16
CA MET A 1 19.38 84.26 25.12
C MET A 1 19.75 82.83 25.51
N ARG A 2 19.37 81.87 24.65
CA ARG A 2 19.74 80.44 24.54
C ARG A 2 20.16 79.67 25.80
N THR A 3 19.18 78.94 26.32
CA THR A 3 19.28 77.71 27.12
C THR A 3 20.04 76.59 26.41
N ARG A 4 20.97 75.93 27.10
CA ARG A 4 21.31 74.52 26.88
C ARG A 4 21.42 73.80 28.22
N ARG A 5 20.40 72.99 28.50
CA ARG A 5 20.38 71.92 29.50
C ARG A 5 21.15 70.74 28.94
N THR A 6 21.96 70.07 29.76
CA THR A 6 22.12 68.60 29.76
C THR A 6 22.74 68.21 31.10
N ASP A 7 21.88 68.02 32.09
CA ASP A 7 22.14 67.15 33.24
C ASP A 7 21.41 65.82 33.02
N ALA A 8 21.84 64.82 33.78
CA ALA A 8 21.22 63.51 34.03
C ALA A 8 21.64 62.39 33.06
N ARG A 9 22.54 61.48 33.46
CA ARG A 9 22.42 60.40 34.47
C ARG A 9 21.71 59.15 33.94
N LEU A 10 22.21 58.02 34.46
CA LEU A 10 21.63 56.69 34.59
C LEU A 10 21.88 55.67 33.48
N LEU A 11 22.89 54.83 33.77
CA LEU A 11 22.86 53.38 33.52
C LEU A 11 21.46 52.80 33.78
N ALA A 12 20.95 52.05 32.81
CA ALA A 12 19.99 50.97 33.05
C ALA A 12 20.35 49.81 32.13
N ALA A 13 20.84 48.73 32.76
CA ALA A 13 21.04 47.44 32.14
C ALA A 13 19.67 46.81 31.82
N LEU A 14 19.50 46.28 30.60
CA LEU A 14 18.52 45.25 30.33
C LEU A 14 19.13 44.21 29.38
N LEU A 15 19.51 43.09 29.99
CA LEU A 15 19.90 41.85 29.36
C LEU A 15 18.63 41.17 28.84
N THR A 16 18.36 41.23 27.54
CA THR A 16 17.36 40.37 26.88
C THR A 16 18.07 39.31 26.05
N VAL A 17 18.23 38.14 26.67
CA VAL A 17 18.57 36.89 26.00
C VAL A 17 17.35 36.43 25.19
N SER A 18 17.31 36.73 23.90
CA SER A 18 16.40 36.06 22.98
C SER A 18 17.04 34.75 22.52
N LEU A 19 16.68 33.65 23.20
CA LEU A 19 16.83 32.30 22.66
C LEU A 19 15.98 32.21 21.37
N LEU A 20 16.63 32.39 20.21
CA LEU A 20 16.04 31.97 18.95
C LEU A 20 16.21 30.45 18.87
N ALA A 21 15.12 29.73 19.12
CA ALA A 21 15.04 28.29 18.98
C ALA A 21 15.55 27.86 17.58
N PRO A 22 16.35 26.79 17.48
CA PRO A 22 16.65 26.20 16.19
C PRO A 22 15.33 25.67 15.61
N LEU A 23 14.83 26.33 14.58
CA LEU A 23 13.76 25.80 13.76
C LEU A 23 14.32 24.52 13.15
N ALA A 24 13.84 23.39 13.66
CA ALA A 24 14.03 22.08 13.08
C ALA A 24 13.59 22.18 11.61
N LEU A 25 14.55 22.30 10.70
CA LEU A 25 14.38 21.88 9.33
C LEU A 25 14.23 20.36 9.40
N ALA A 26 12.98 19.95 9.64
CA ALA A 26 12.51 18.62 9.29
C ALA A 26 13.08 18.31 7.92
N GLN A 27 13.87 17.24 7.85
CA GLN A 27 14.44 16.73 6.62
C GLN A 27 13.29 16.53 5.62
N THR A 28 13.12 17.47 4.70
CA THR A 28 12.36 17.25 3.48
C THR A 28 13.19 16.28 2.67
N LYS A 29 13.00 14.99 2.95
CA LYS A 29 13.34 13.91 2.02
C LYS A 29 12.60 14.27 0.73
N ALA A 30 13.31 14.90 -0.20
CA ALA A 30 12.73 15.56 -1.36
C ALA A 30 11.62 14.69 -1.95
N GLU A 31 10.41 15.25 -2.02
CA GLU A 31 9.28 14.58 -2.64
C GLU A 31 9.71 14.23 -4.07
N PRO A 32 9.66 12.94 -4.46
CA PRO A 32 10.01 12.56 -5.82
C PRO A 32 9.17 13.38 -6.79
N PRO A 33 9.75 13.90 -7.88
CA PRO A 33 9.01 14.71 -8.85
C PRO A 33 7.81 13.95 -9.44
N SER A 34 7.89 12.62 -9.49
CA SER A 34 6.82 11.68 -9.83
C SER A 34 5.61 11.78 -8.88
N ILE A 35 5.82 11.84 -7.57
CA ILE A 35 4.74 11.96 -6.58
C ILE A 35 4.09 13.34 -6.65
N ALA A 36 4.90 14.40 -6.72
CA ALA A 36 4.40 15.77 -6.85
C ALA A 36 3.55 15.95 -8.13
N ALA A 37 3.92 15.28 -9.23
CA ALA A 37 3.15 15.27 -10.46
C ALA A 37 1.80 14.57 -10.30
N VAL A 38 1.76 13.39 -9.66
CA VAL A 38 0.50 12.67 -9.37
C VAL A 38 -0.40 13.50 -8.47
N ARG A 39 0.14 14.12 -7.42
CA ARG A 39 -0.62 14.95 -6.49
C ARG A 39 -1.30 16.14 -7.17
N LYS A 40 -0.61 16.81 -8.09
CA LYS A 40 -1.20 17.88 -8.92
C LYS A 40 -2.33 17.35 -9.79
N LYS A 41 -2.16 16.18 -10.38
CA LYS A 41 -3.19 15.53 -11.22
C LYS A 41 -4.39 15.05 -10.42
N LEU A 42 -4.18 14.60 -9.18
CA LEU A 42 -5.27 14.21 -8.28
C LEU A 42 -6.16 15.40 -7.86
N GLN A 43 -5.65 16.63 -7.97
CA GLN A 43 -6.42 17.85 -7.73
C GLN A 43 -7.23 18.32 -8.93
N THR A 44 -7.06 17.69 -10.11
CA THR A 44 -7.88 17.98 -11.28
C THR A 44 -9.34 17.65 -10.98
N ARG A 45 -10.25 18.54 -11.36
CA ARG A 45 -11.69 18.33 -11.20
C ARG A 45 -12.23 17.52 -12.36
N ILE A 46 -12.97 16.46 -12.03
CA ILE A 46 -13.61 15.55 -12.96
C ILE A 46 -15.06 15.34 -12.56
N SER A 47 -15.86 14.91 -13.54
CA SER A 47 -17.24 14.50 -13.31
C SER A 47 -17.41 13.08 -13.83
N VAL A 48 -17.88 12.18 -12.97
CA VAL A 48 -18.04 10.76 -13.28
C VAL A 48 -19.39 10.27 -12.79
N ASP A 49 -20.01 9.39 -13.57
CA ASP A 49 -21.24 8.68 -13.23
C ASP A 49 -21.00 7.19 -13.44
N PHE A 50 -20.75 6.47 -12.35
CA PHE A 50 -20.59 5.02 -12.36
C PHE A 50 -21.84 4.38 -11.76
N LYS A 51 -22.45 3.47 -12.51
CA LYS A 51 -23.62 2.69 -12.11
C LYS A 51 -23.32 1.22 -12.31
N ASP A 52 -23.06 0.54 -11.21
CA ASP A 52 -22.65 -0.87 -11.19
C ASP A 52 -21.48 -1.17 -12.14
N THR A 53 -20.56 -0.22 -12.27
CA THR A 53 -19.43 -0.29 -13.19
C THR A 53 -18.29 -1.03 -12.52
N ARG A 54 -17.55 -1.90 -13.23
CA ARG A 54 -16.41 -2.60 -12.62
C ARG A 54 -15.33 -1.60 -12.24
N LEU A 55 -14.65 -1.85 -11.11
CA LEU A 55 -13.57 -1.00 -10.63
C LEU A 55 -12.53 -0.72 -11.72
N GLU A 56 -12.15 -1.72 -12.51
CA GLU A 56 -11.18 -1.56 -13.60
C GLU A 56 -11.67 -0.58 -14.67
N ASP A 57 -12.95 -0.64 -15.05
CA ASP A 57 -13.56 0.26 -16.02
C ASP A 57 -13.62 1.69 -15.48
N CYS A 58 -13.99 1.87 -14.21
CA CYS A 58 -13.99 3.18 -13.55
C CYS A 58 -12.58 3.82 -13.57
N LEU A 59 -11.54 3.04 -13.27
CA LEU A 59 -10.16 3.53 -13.25
C LEU A 59 -9.66 3.86 -14.65
N ASN A 60 -10.03 3.06 -15.65
CA ASN A 60 -9.70 3.34 -17.04
C ASN A 60 -10.35 4.65 -17.52
N GLU A 61 -11.60 4.90 -17.13
CA GLU A 61 -12.27 6.15 -17.45
C GLU A 61 -11.59 7.36 -16.79
N ILE A 62 -11.25 7.26 -15.49
CA ILE A 62 -10.51 8.32 -14.79
C ILE A 62 -9.14 8.55 -15.43
N LYS A 63 -8.44 7.49 -15.83
CA LYS A 63 -7.16 7.56 -16.54
C LYS A 63 -7.30 8.27 -17.90
N SER A 64 -8.39 8.02 -18.63
CA SER A 64 -8.67 8.71 -19.89
C SER A 64 -9.02 10.19 -19.71
N GLN A 65 -9.58 10.57 -18.56
CA GLN A 65 -9.86 11.98 -18.25
C GLN A 65 -8.62 12.72 -17.72
N VAL A 66 -7.66 12.02 -17.11
CA VAL A 66 -6.48 12.62 -16.48
C VAL A 66 -5.19 11.98 -17.02
N ASP A 67 -4.67 12.59 -18.08
CA ASP A 67 -3.49 12.08 -18.78
C ASP A 67 -2.26 11.94 -17.87
N GLY A 68 -1.62 10.78 -17.99
CA GLY A 68 -0.43 10.40 -17.24
C GLY A 68 -0.69 10.15 -15.76
N LEU A 69 -1.92 9.81 -15.38
CA LEU A 69 -2.22 9.14 -14.12
C LEU A 69 -2.39 7.65 -14.41
N ASN A 70 -1.60 6.82 -13.73
CA ASN A 70 -1.65 5.37 -13.92
C ASN A 70 -2.11 4.71 -12.63
N PHE A 71 -2.96 3.71 -12.77
CA PHE A 71 -3.48 2.94 -11.65
C PHE A 71 -3.03 1.49 -11.76
N TYR A 72 -2.80 0.86 -10.61
CA TYR A 72 -2.67 -0.58 -10.53
C TYR A 72 -3.28 -1.09 -9.23
N ARG A 73 -3.66 -2.37 -9.23
CA ARG A 73 -4.23 -3.02 -8.05
C ARG A 73 -3.12 -3.63 -7.20
N GLY A 74 -3.16 -3.33 -5.92
CA GLY A 74 -2.38 -4.02 -4.89
C GLY A 74 -3.00 -5.37 -4.52
N THR A 75 -2.31 -6.10 -3.66
CA THR A 75 -2.76 -7.39 -3.17
C THR A 75 -4.00 -7.25 -2.27
N GLY A 76 -5.02 -8.08 -2.49
CA GLY A 76 -6.25 -8.08 -1.67
C GLY A 76 -7.45 -7.34 -2.28
N VAL A 77 -7.26 -6.60 -3.38
CA VAL A 77 -8.36 -5.94 -4.08
C VAL A 77 -9.09 -6.93 -4.99
N SER A 78 -10.41 -7.10 -4.80
CA SER A 78 -11.23 -8.02 -5.58
C SER A 78 -11.39 -7.56 -7.04
N ASN A 79 -11.26 -8.50 -7.98
CA ASN A 79 -11.36 -8.23 -9.41
C ASN A 79 -12.81 -8.07 -9.90
N ASN A 80 -13.79 -8.53 -9.10
CA ASN A 80 -15.21 -8.51 -9.44
C ASN A 80 -15.96 -7.36 -8.74
N LEU A 81 -15.24 -6.38 -8.17
CA LEU A 81 -15.87 -5.28 -7.46
C LEU A 81 -16.54 -4.32 -8.45
N THR A 82 -17.84 -4.10 -8.29
CA THR A 82 -18.59 -3.08 -9.04
C THR A 82 -18.85 -1.86 -8.17
N ILE A 83 -18.58 -0.67 -8.69
CA ILE A 83 -18.74 0.60 -7.99
C ILE A 83 -19.93 1.35 -8.58
N THR A 84 -20.80 1.80 -7.68
CA THR A 84 -21.84 2.79 -7.99
C THR A 84 -21.47 4.06 -7.25
N PHE A 85 -21.07 5.08 -7.99
CA PHE A 85 -20.64 6.36 -7.43
C PHE A 85 -20.86 7.46 -8.46
N GLN A 86 -21.35 8.61 -8.01
CA GLN A 86 -21.55 9.77 -8.85
C GLN A 86 -20.90 10.97 -8.19
N ALA A 87 -20.12 11.70 -8.97
CA ALA A 87 -19.53 12.96 -8.56
C ALA A 87 -19.53 13.93 -9.72
N LYS A 88 -19.92 15.18 -9.43
CA LYS A 88 -19.84 16.30 -10.38
C LYS A 88 -18.89 17.33 -9.81
N ASP A 89 -17.98 17.79 -10.66
CA ASP A 89 -17.00 18.83 -10.34
C ASP A 89 -16.19 18.55 -9.05
N GLN A 90 -15.80 17.30 -8.84
CA GLN A 90 -14.97 16.91 -7.71
C GLN A 90 -13.54 16.61 -8.13
N THR A 91 -12.60 16.82 -7.22
CA THR A 91 -11.20 16.43 -7.47
C THR A 91 -11.09 14.92 -7.60
N VAL A 92 -10.19 14.43 -8.45
CA VAL A 92 -9.94 12.98 -8.59
C VAL A 92 -9.67 12.33 -7.22
N ASP A 93 -8.97 13.03 -6.33
CA ASP A 93 -8.76 12.61 -4.94
C ASP A 93 -10.09 12.36 -4.19
N ALA A 94 -11.03 13.32 -4.26
CA ALA A 94 -12.34 13.19 -3.62
C ALA A 94 -13.20 12.12 -4.28
N VAL A 95 -13.12 11.98 -5.61
CA VAL A 95 -13.80 10.92 -6.37
C VAL A 95 -13.29 9.54 -5.93
N LEU A 96 -11.97 9.32 -5.89
CA LEU A 96 -11.38 8.06 -5.46
C LEU A 96 -11.74 7.74 -4.00
N ARG A 97 -11.63 8.72 -3.09
CA ARG A 97 -12.08 8.55 -1.70
C ARG A 97 -13.56 8.18 -1.62
N GLY A 98 -14.42 8.85 -2.38
CA GLY A 98 -15.85 8.59 -2.42
C GLY A 98 -16.20 7.21 -2.98
N MET A 99 -15.50 6.78 -4.03
CA MET A 99 -15.65 5.45 -4.64
C MET A 99 -15.25 4.33 -3.68
N PHE A 100 -14.20 4.55 -2.88
CA PHE A 100 -13.64 3.54 -1.99
C PHE A 100 -14.26 3.54 -0.59
N LYS A 101 -14.89 4.65 -0.19
CA LYS A 101 -15.58 4.79 1.10
C LYS A 101 -16.65 3.71 1.27
N GLY A 102 -16.61 3.01 2.41
CA GLY A 102 -17.56 1.95 2.75
C GLY A 102 -17.30 0.62 2.04
N ARG A 103 -16.23 0.51 1.25
CA ARG A 103 -15.79 -0.73 0.59
C ARG A 103 -14.50 -1.29 1.18
N GLY A 104 -13.94 -0.64 2.19
CA GLY A 104 -12.66 -1.00 2.79
C GLY A 104 -11.53 -0.98 1.76
N LEU A 105 -11.57 0.01 0.86
CA LEU A 105 -10.55 0.24 -0.14
C LEU A 105 -9.88 1.58 0.10
N GLY A 106 -8.65 1.67 -0.38
CA GLY A 106 -7.82 2.84 -0.29
C GLY A 106 -6.94 2.99 -1.52
N TYR A 107 -6.21 4.08 -1.60
CA TYR A 107 -5.16 4.25 -2.58
C TYR A 107 -3.90 4.86 -1.97
N VAL A 108 -2.78 4.46 -2.53
CA VAL A 108 -1.45 4.92 -2.15
C VAL A 108 -0.70 5.33 -3.41
N ILE A 109 0.08 6.41 -3.33
CA ILE A 109 1.00 6.75 -4.43
C ILE A 109 2.24 5.90 -4.26
N HIS A 110 2.52 5.08 -5.27
CA HIS A 110 3.68 4.21 -5.29
C HIS A 110 4.95 5.04 -5.40
N ARG A 111 5.86 4.81 -4.45
CA ARG A 111 7.18 5.41 -4.42
C ARG A 111 8.20 4.37 -4.81
N ALA A 112 9.01 4.67 -5.82
CA ALA A 112 10.16 3.84 -6.14
C ALA A 112 11.05 3.66 -4.90
N THR A 113 11.11 2.41 -4.43
CA THR A 113 12.08 1.99 -3.40
C THR A 113 13.40 1.59 -4.04
N LYS A 114 13.37 1.24 -5.34
CA LYS A 114 14.53 0.83 -6.13
C LYS A 114 14.64 1.68 -7.40
N PRO A 115 15.85 2.00 -7.86
CA PRO A 115 16.05 2.68 -9.14
C PRO A 115 15.55 1.79 -10.29
N GLY A 116 14.74 2.35 -11.19
CA GLY A 116 14.15 1.61 -12.31
C GLY A 116 12.81 0.92 -11.98
N ASP A 117 12.20 1.23 -10.84
CA ASP A 117 10.84 0.82 -10.54
C ASP A 117 9.86 1.38 -11.60
N ARG A 118 9.16 0.47 -12.28
CA ARG A 118 8.22 0.82 -13.35
C ARG A 118 6.95 1.49 -12.84
N TYR A 119 6.66 1.34 -11.55
CA TYR A 119 5.45 1.83 -10.90
C TYR A 119 5.67 3.17 -10.20
N ASP A 120 6.87 3.77 -10.30
CA ASP A 120 7.13 5.08 -9.68
C ASP A 120 6.12 6.14 -10.14
N GLY A 121 5.43 6.77 -9.19
CA GLY A 121 4.39 7.73 -9.51
C GLY A 121 3.11 7.10 -10.10
N TRP A 122 2.86 5.82 -9.85
CA TRP A 122 1.56 5.20 -10.11
C TRP A 122 0.72 5.16 -8.83
N VAL A 123 -0.59 5.10 -8.97
CA VAL A 123 -1.52 4.97 -7.85
C VAL A 123 -1.85 3.50 -7.64
N GLN A 124 -1.43 2.96 -6.50
CA GLN A 124 -1.75 1.61 -6.05
C GLN A 124 -3.07 1.62 -5.29
N ILE A 125 -4.01 0.76 -5.69
CA ILE A 125 -5.25 0.54 -4.94
C ILE A 125 -5.00 -0.55 -3.92
N VAL A 126 -5.30 -0.29 -2.66
CA VAL A 126 -5.05 -1.21 -1.55
C VAL A 126 -6.33 -1.54 -0.81
N GLN A 127 -6.30 -2.64 -0.07
CA GLN A 127 -7.36 -2.97 0.87
C GLN A 127 -7.10 -2.23 2.20
N GLY A 128 -8.14 -1.60 2.74
CA GLY A 128 -8.09 -0.73 3.93
C GLY A 128 -8.33 0.73 3.59
N ASP A 129 -8.83 1.50 4.56
CA ASP A 129 -9.14 2.94 4.42
C ASP A 129 -7.86 3.81 4.47
N VAL A 130 -6.92 3.54 3.55
CA VAL A 130 -5.65 4.26 3.43
C VAL A 130 -5.73 5.21 2.24
N PHE A 131 -5.39 6.49 2.46
CA PHE A 131 -5.46 7.51 1.41
C PHE A 131 -4.19 8.37 1.43
N GLY A 132 -3.43 8.37 0.35
CA GLY A 132 -2.27 9.25 0.15
C GLY A 132 -0.92 8.54 0.25
N GLU A 133 0.04 9.14 0.95
CA GLU A 133 1.37 8.56 1.17
C GLU A 133 1.36 7.82 2.52
N VAL A 134 1.63 6.52 2.51
CA VAL A 134 1.94 5.78 3.75
C VAL A 134 3.46 5.71 3.87
N ASP A 135 3.96 6.20 4.99
CA ASP A 135 5.33 6.01 5.45
C ASP A 135 5.25 4.92 6.54
N PRO A 136 5.75 3.69 6.33
CA PRO A 136 6.75 3.26 5.34
C PRO A 136 6.17 2.89 3.96
N PRO A 137 7.00 2.92 2.89
CA PRO A 137 6.64 2.47 1.55
C PRO A 137 6.09 1.05 1.61
N LEU A 138 4.91 0.82 1.03
CA LEU A 138 4.39 -0.54 0.86
C LEU A 138 5.40 -1.34 0.04
N GLU A 139 6.05 -2.31 0.71
CA GLU A 139 6.97 -3.23 0.05
C GLU A 139 6.25 -3.92 -1.11
N GLU A 140 6.79 -3.76 -2.32
CA GLU A 140 6.35 -4.52 -3.47
C GLU A 140 6.57 -6.01 -3.21
N LYS A 141 5.51 -6.73 -2.83
CA LYS A 141 5.48 -8.17 -3.09
C LYS A 141 5.54 -8.34 -4.61
N PRO A 142 6.53 -9.07 -5.14
CA PRO A 142 6.87 -9.04 -6.55
C PRO A 142 5.68 -9.46 -7.43
N THR A 143 5.26 -8.55 -8.30
CA THR A 143 4.36 -8.82 -9.42
C THR A 143 4.94 -9.87 -10.35
N ARG A 144 4.28 -11.03 -10.44
CA ARG A 144 4.46 -11.98 -11.53
C ARG A 144 3.65 -11.50 -12.74
N THR A 145 4.27 -10.77 -13.66
CA THR A 145 3.89 -10.72 -15.09
C THR A 145 4.03 -12.17 -15.60
N THR A 146 3.20 -12.79 -16.42
CA THR A 146 2.26 -12.37 -17.47
C THR A 146 1.46 -13.64 -17.77
N GLU A 147 0.14 -13.61 -17.92
CA GLU A 147 -0.51 -14.53 -18.88
C GLU A 147 -1.84 -13.96 -19.34
N LYS A 148 -1.92 -13.83 -20.65
CA LYS A 148 -2.99 -13.25 -21.45
C LYS A 148 -4.24 -14.13 -21.34
N PRO A 149 -5.45 -13.56 -21.22
CA PRO A 149 -6.68 -14.34 -21.12
C PRO A 149 -7.12 -14.85 -22.49
N SER A 150 -7.14 -16.17 -22.66
CA SER A 150 -7.96 -16.83 -23.69
C SER A 150 -9.23 -17.32 -23.00
N LYS A 151 -10.40 -16.84 -23.44
CA LYS A 151 -11.74 -17.27 -23.01
C LYS A 151 -12.45 -17.81 -24.27
N PRO A 152 -13.59 -18.52 -24.15
CA PRO A 152 -13.85 -19.86 -23.63
C PRO A 152 -14.40 -20.79 -24.74
N ASP A 153 -14.55 -22.10 -24.51
CA ASP A 153 -15.77 -22.81 -24.96
C ASP A 153 -15.97 -24.16 -24.23
N ASP A 154 -17.24 -24.35 -23.85
CA ASP A 154 -18.05 -25.50 -23.44
C ASP A 154 -17.52 -26.84 -22.86
N LYS A 155 -18.30 -27.32 -21.88
CA LYS A 155 -18.36 -28.70 -21.28
C LYS A 155 -18.76 -29.76 -22.35
N PRO A 156 -18.72 -31.12 -22.13
CA PRO A 156 -18.64 -31.89 -20.87
C PRO A 156 -17.82 -33.24 -20.85
N ALA A 157 -17.51 -33.70 -19.63
CA ALA A 157 -17.38 -35.09 -19.11
C ALA A 157 -16.63 -36.23 -19.86
N THR A 158 -15.56 -36.79 -19.25
CA THR A 158 -15.40 -38.25 -19.00
C THR A 158 -14.32 -38.58 -17.93
N LYS A 159 -14.62 -39.54 -17.04
CA LYS A 159 -13.76 -40.24 -16.03
C LYS A 159 -12.83 -41.30 -16.71
N PRO A 160 -11.90 -42.05 -16.04
CA PRO A 160 -11.04 -41.80 -14.86
C PRO A 160 -9.57 -42.36 -14.97
N THR A 161 -8.69 -41.96 -14.03
CA THR A 161 -7.38 -42.57 -13.58
C THR A 161 -6.12 -42.49 -14.49
N PRO A 162 -4.89 -42.79 -14.00
CA PRO A 162 -4.17 -42.27 -12.82
C PRO A 162 -2.66 -42.01 -13.13
N LYS A 163 -2.08 -40.81 -12.93
CA LYS A 163 -0.60 -40.64 -12.92
C LYS A 163 -0.11 -39.52 -12.01
N THR A 164 0.44 -39.93 -10.88
CA THR A 164 1.36 -39.21 -9.98
C THR A 164 2.50 -38.55 -10.78
N LYS A 165 2.66 -37.21 -10.72
CA LYS A 165 3.83 -36.48 -11.26
C LYS A 165 4.12 -35.17 -10.47
N PRO A 166 5.38 -34.68 -10.50
CA PRO A 166 6.08 -33.95 -9.42
C PRO A 166 5.75 -32.45 -9.21
N ASP A 167 4.73 -31.92 -9.86
CA ASP A 167 4.47 -30.46 -9.90
C ASP A 167 3.86 -29.91 -8.59
N ASP A 168 3.13 -30.77 -7.87
CA ASP A 168 2.46 -30.38 -6.62
C ASP A 168 3.45 -30.17 -5.46
N THR A 169 4.56 -30.89 -5.42
CA THR A 169 5.54 -30.77 -4.32
C THR A 169 6.20 -29.41 -4.29
N ASP A 170 6.65 -28.88 -5.44
CA ASP A 170 7.29 -27.56 -5.51
C ASP A 170 6.30 -26.42 -5.25
N LYS A 171 5.03 -26.62 -5.55
CA LYS A 171 3.96 -25.66 -5.26
C LYS A 171 3.60 -25.67 -3.77
N GLN A 172 3.51 -26.84 -3.16
CA GLN A 172 3.29 -27.02 -1.73
C GLN A 172 4.47 -26.46 -0.92
N GLU A 173 5.70 -26.70 -1.35
CA GLU A 173 6.90 -26.18 -0.69
C GLU A 173 6.93 -24.63 -0.71
N ARG A 174 6.58 -24.01 -1.84
CA ARG A 174 6.48 -22.55 -1.96
C ARG A 174 5.36 -21.98 -1.10
N ALA A 175 4.18 -22.62 -1.09
CA ALA A 175 3.05 -22.17 -0.28
C ALA A 175 3.35 -22.29 1.22
N ALA A 176 3.93 -23.42 1.66
CA ALA A 176 4.33 -23.64 3.04
C ALA A 176 5.39 -22.63 3.48
N ARG A 177 6.39 -22.35 2.64
CA ARG A 177 7.42 -21.34 2.93
C ARG A 177 6.85 -19.93 3.06
N ALA A 178 5.85 -19.56 2.25
CA ALA A 178 5.17 -18.28 2.38
C ALA A 178 4.40 -18.17 3.70
N THR A 179 3.69 -19.22 4.11
CA THR A 179 2.98 -19.26 5.41
C THR A 179 3.96 -19.21 6.59
N LEU A 180 5.10 -19.87 6.49
CA LEU A 180 6.14 -19.83 7.51
C LEU A 180 6.74 -18.42 7.67
N ASN A 181 7.03 -17.73 6.57
CA ASN A 181 7.54 -16.36 6.62
C ASN A 181 6.52 -15.41 7.25
N PHE A 182 5.24 -15.56 6.90
CA PHE A 182 4.16 -14.79 7.51
C PHE A 182 4.08 -15.00 9.03
N ALA A 183 4.17 -16.25 9.49
CA ALA A 183 4.20 -16.54 10.93
C ALA A 183 5.43 -15.94 11.63
N LYS A 184 6.61 -15.97 11.01
CA LYS A 184 7.83 -15.34 11.55
C LYS A 184 7.66 -13.81 11.66
N GLU A 185 6.98 -13.19 10.72
CA GLU A 185 6.69 -11.75 10.75
C GLU A 185 5.69 -11.38 11.85
N GLN A 186 4.66 -12.20 12.06
CA GLN A 186 3.74 -12.03 13.19
C GLN A 186 4.46 -12.13 14.54
N LEU A 187 5.44 -13.05 14.67
CA LEU A 187 6.29 -13.11 15.86
C LEU A 187 7.15 -11.85 16.04
N ALA A 188 7.66 -11.27 14.94
CA ALA A 188 8.40 -10.00 14.99
C ALA A 188 7.51 -8.83 15.43
N GLN A 189 6.21 -8.90 15.14
CA GLN A 189 5.20 -7.92 15.57
C GLN A 189 4.65 -8.20 16.98
N ASN A 190 5.21 -9.15 17.72
CA ASN A 190 4.70 -9.65 19.02
C ASN A 190 3.28 -10.23 18.98
N ASP A 191 2.75 -10.55 17.79
CA ASP A 191 1.46 -11.24 17.64
C ASP A 191 1.66 -12.77 17.69
N VAL A 192 1.85 -13.27 18.91
CA VAL A 192 2.13 -14.69 19.18
C VAL A 192 0.90 -15.56 18.92
N ALA A 193 -0.32 -15.04 19.09
CA ALA A 193 -1.55 -15.80 18.90
C ALA A 193 -1.75 -16.13 17.42
N SER A 194 -1.70 -15.12 16.54
CA SER A 194 -1.86 -15.32 15.10
C SER A 194 -0.70 -16.12 14.50
N ALA A 195 0.52 -15.92 15.00
CA ALA A 195 1.68 -16.71 14.58
C ALA A 195 1.50 -18.21 14.87
N ARG A 196 0.97 -18.56 16.05
CA ARG A 196 0.70 -19.97 16.40
C ARG A 196 -0.35 -20.58 15.47
N GLU A 197 -1.45 -19.88 15.21
CA GLU A 197 -2.49 -20.36 14.29
C GLU A 197 -1.95 -20.59 12.87
N ALA A 198 -1.12 -19.67 12.36
CA ALA A 198 -0.50 -19.79 11.04
C ALA A 198 0.46 -21.00 10.97
N LEU A 199 1.24 -21.25 12.03
CA LEU A 199 2.13 -22.41 12.11
C LEU A 199 1.33 -23.73 12.20
N GLU A 200 0.26 -23.79 12.98
CA GLU A 200 -0.61 -24.97 13.06
C GLU A 200 -1.31 -25.26 11.73
N LEU A 201 -1.79 -24.21 11.05
CA LEU A 201 -2.39 -24.34 9.72
C LEU A 201 -1.39 -24.87 8.69
N LEU A 202 -0.13 -24.43 8.78
CA LEU A 202 0.95 -24.91 7.93
C LEU A 202 1.19 -26.42 8.15
N LEU A 203 1.28 -26.87 9.40
CA LEU A 203 1.45 -28.28 9.72
C LEU A 203 0.27 -29.14 9.25
N LYS A 204 -0.94 -28.60 9.31
CA LYS A 204 -2.16 -29.29 8.85
C LYS A 204 -2.23 -29.40 7.33
N LYS A 205 -1.84 -28.36 6.60
CA LYS A 205 -1.94 -28.31 5.13
C LYS A 205 -0.73 -28.89 4.41
N TYR A 206 0.47 -28.77 4.99
CA TYR A 206 1.73 -29.11 4.33
C TYR A 206 2.66 -29.92 5.25
N PRO A 207 2.23 -31.07 5.80
CA PRO A 207 2.96 -31.79 6.84
C PRO A 207 4.35 -32.30 6.43
N ASN A 208 4.60 -32.47 5.13
CA ASN A 208 5.81 -33.08 4.57
C ASN A 208 6.75 -32.07 3.88
N THR A 209 6.64 -30.78 4.22
CA THR A 209 7.47 -29.70 3.66
C THR A 209 8.60 -29.34 4.61
N LYS A 210 9.72 -28.79 4.11
CA LYS A 210 10.80 -28.32 5.00
C LYS A 210 10.34 -27.19 5.91
N ALA A 211 9.43 -26.36 5.40
CA ALA A 211 8.78 -25.32 6.18
C ALA A 211 7.93 -25.89 7.34
N ALA A 212 7.39 -27.11 7.23
CA ALA A 212 6.69 -27.74 8.34
C ALA A 212 7.63 -28.20 9.46
N GLU A 213 8.84 -28.66 9.14
CA GLU A 213 9.83 -28.98 10.16
C GLU A 213 10.25 -27.73 10.94
N GLU A 214 10.53 -26.62 10.24
CA GLU A 214 10.81 -25.33 10.87
C GLU A 214 9.62 -24.81 11.70
N ALA A 215 8.38 -24.99 11.22
CA ALA A 215 7.19 -24.56 11.93
C ALA A 215 6.99 -25.31 13.26
N LYS A 216 7.28 -26.63 13.30
CA LYS A 216 7.26 -27.41 14.56
C LYS A 216 8.24 -26.85 15.57
N GLN A 217 9.46 -26.54 15.14
CA GLN A 217 10.50 -25.99 16.02
C GLN A 217 10.10 -24.61 16.58
N LEU A 218 9.47 -23.76 15.77
CA LEU A 218 8.98 -22.45 16.23
C LEU A 218 7.83 -22.62 17.23
N LEU A 219 6.88 -23.52 16.98
CA LEU A 219 5.79 -23.80 17.93
C LEU A 219 6.31 -24.32 19.28
N GLU A 220 7.35 -25.16 19.29
CA GLU A 220 7.97 -25.61 20.55
C GLU A 220 8.66 -24.46 21.30
N LYS A 221 9.35 -23.56 20.59
CA LYS A 221 9.98 -22.37 21.20
C LYS A 221 8.95 -21.41 21.79
N LEU A 222 7.77 -21.29 21.20
CA LEU A 222 6.70 -20.44 21.70
C LEU A 222 5.96 -21.04 22.90
N LYS A 223 6.06 -22.36 23.13
CA LYS A 223 5.45 -23.05 24.27
C LYS A 223 6.35 -23.06 25.52
N LYS A 224 7.63 -22.74 25.38
CA LYS A 224 8.57 -22.52 26.48
C LYS A 224 8.49 -21.08 26.95
#